data_AF-A0A3A0F855-F1
#
_entry.id   AF-A0A3A0F855-F1
#
_cell.length_a   1.000
_cell.length_b   1.000
_cell.length_c   1.000
_cell.angle_alpha   90.00
_cell.angle_beta   90.00
_cell.angle_gamma   90.00
#
_symmetry.space_group_name_H-M   'P 1'
#
loop_
_entity.id
_entity.type
_entity.pdbx_description
1 polymer ?
#
loop_
_entity_poly.entity_id
_entity_poly.type
_entity_poly.pdbx_seq_one_letter_code
_entity_poly.pdbx_strand_id
1 'polypeptide(L)'
;MTANLTRLRERFDADPADRAAFDALEEHHFVAGDWAALIPLYEAHLAAPGARSAADRARLLFRMGQAIEDGLGDAERAAHAFREAVALDPGFAPAVRRLRALAVETGGFADAVALVLR
;
A
#
# COMPACT_ATOMS: atom_id res chain seq x y z
N MET A 1 -23.37 4.08 16.45
CA MET A 1 -22.94 3.93 15.05
C MET A 1 -21.71 3.01 14.87
N THR A 2 -21.20 2.33 15.91
CA THR A 2 -20.01 1.45 15.84
C THR A 2 -20.31 0.01 15.40
N ALA A 3 -21.56 -0.45 15.54
CA ALA A 3 -21.95 -1.83 15.23
C ALA A 3 -21.71 -2.26 13.77
N ASN A 4 -21.58 -1.31 12.84
CA ASN A 4 -21.25 -1.62 11.44
C ASN A 4 -19.75 -1.89 11.26
N LEU A 5 -18.88 -1.07 11.85
CA LEU A 5 -17.43 -1.22 11.76
C LEU A 5 -16.93 -2.51 12.42
N THR A 6 -17.49 -2.88 13.58
CA THR A 6 -17.14 -4.15 14.23
C THR A 6 -17.47 -5.35 13.34
N ARG A 7 -18.64 -5.36 12.71
CA ARG A 7 -19.03 -6.43 11.77
C ARG A 7 -18.16 -6.47 10.52
N LEU A 8 -17.78 -5.31 9.99
CA LEU A 8 -16.87 -5.22 8.85
C LEU A 8 -15.48 -5.75 9.22
N ARG A 9 -14.99 -5.44 10.42
CA ARG A 9 -13.75 -6.00 10.95
C ARG A 9 -13.81 -7.52 11.06
N GLU A 10 -14.85 -8.07 11.68
CA GLU A 10 -15.03 -9.52 11.80
C GLU A 10 -15.05 -10.23 10.44
N ARG A 11 -15.71 -9.63 9.43
CA ARG A 11 -15.73 -10.15 8.06
C ARG A 11 -14.34 -10.16 7.43
N PHE A 12 -13.60 -9.05 7.56
CA PHE A 12 -12.24 -8.96 7.02
C PHE A 12 -11.28 -9.93 7.72
N ASP A 13 -11.39 -10.07 9.05
CA ASP A 13 -10.55 -10.98 9.82
C ASP A 13 -10.81 -12.45 9.43
N ALA A 14 -12.06 -12.79 9.05
CA ALA A 14 -12.43 -14.12 8.56
C ALA A 14 -12.03 -14.36 7.09
N ASP A 15 -12.17 -13.34 6.24
CA ASP A 15 -11.78 -13.38 4.83
C ASP A 15 -11.09 -12.05 4.44
N PRO A 16 -9.75 -11.99 4.51
CA PRO A 16 -9.02 -10.82 4.09
C PRO A 16 -9.15 -10.51 2.60
N ALA A 17 -9.74 -11.38 1.76
CA ALA A 17 -10.06 -11.08 0.37
C ALA A 17 -11.44 -10.43 0.17
N ASP A 18 -12.24 -10.30 1.24
CA ASP A 18 -13.54 -9.62 1.21
C ASP A 18 -13.37 -8.13 0.88
N ARG A 19 -13.48 -7.81 -0.41
CA ARG A 19 -13.31 -6.46 -0.96
C ARG A 19 -14.25 -5.45 -0.30
N ALA A 20 -15.49 -5.83 -0.02
CA ALA A 20 -16.45 -4.91 0.57
C ALA A 20 -16.09 -4.57 2.02
N ALA A 21 -15.58 -5.54 2.79
CA ALA A 21 -15.07 -5.30 4.13
C ALA A 21 -13.79 -4.45 4.09
N PHE A 22 -12.86 -4.78 3.19
CA PHE A 22 -11.62 -4.03 2.97
C PHE A 22 -11.89 -2.56 2.62
N ASP A 23 -12.68 -2.29 1.58
CA ASP A 23 -12.94 -0.93 1.08
C ASP A 23 -13.56 -0.04 2.17
N ALA A 24 -14.51 -0.58 2.95
CA ALA A 24 -15.16 0.17 4.01
C ALA A 24 -14.23 0.44 5.21
N LEU A 25 -13.35 -0.50 5.56
CA LEU A 25 -12.34 -0.31 6.61
C LEU A 25 -11.25 0.67 6.15
N GLU A 26 -10.83 0.59 4.89
CA GLU A 26 -9.87 1.50 4.28
C GLU A 26 -10.40 2.94 4.30
N GLU A 27 -11.64 3.17 3.84
CA GLU A 27 -12.26 4.49 3.87
C GLU A 27 -12.34 5.04 5.30
N HIS A 28 -12.74 4.21 6.27
CA HIS A 28 -12.83 4.62 7.66
C HIS A 28 -11.48 5.09 8.23
N HIS A 29 -10.43 4.28 8.07
CA HIS A 29 -9.11 4.62 8.59
C HIS A 29 -8.46 5.78 7.82
N PHE A 30 -8.69 5.88 6.51
CA PHE A 30 -8.23 7.01 5.70
C PHE A 30 -8.85 8.34 6.13
N VAL A 31 -10.17 8.39 6.30
CA VAL A 31 -10.89 9.58 6.77
C VAL A 31 -10.46 9.97 8.18
N ALA A 32 -10.14 8.99 9.03
CA ALA A 32 -9.63 9.22 10.38
C ALA A 32 -8.15 9.67 10.43
N GLY A 33 -7.41 9.59 9.31
CA GLY A 33 -5.96 9.82 9.29
C GLY A 33 -5.17 8.74 10.04
N ASP A 34 -5.76 7.56 10.24
CA ASP A 34 -5.16 6.45 10.98
C ASP A 34 -4.30 5.59 10.06
N TRP A 35 -3.19 6.19 9.59
CA TRP A 35 -2.23 5.55 8.69
C TRP A 35 -1.64 4.26 9.28
N ALA A 36 -1.46 4.23 10.61
CA ALA A 36 -0.93 3.08 11.33
C ALA A 36 -1.87 1.86 11.22
N ALA A 37 -3.19 2.07 11.18
CA ALA A 37 -4.15 0.99 10.97
C ALA A 37 -4.32 0.58 9.50
N LEU A 38 -4.06 1.48 8.54
CA LEU A 38 -4.10 1.15 7.11
C LEU A 38 -3.02 0.16 6.70
N ILE A 39 -1.82 0.27 7.26
CA ILE A 39 -0.68 -0.60 6.90
C ILE A 39 -1.00 -2.10 7.12
N PRO A 40 -1.38 -2.56 8.33
CA PRO A 40 -1.71 -3.97 8.54
C PRO A 40 -2.96 -4.42 7.76
N LEU A 41 -3.92 -3.51 7.50
CA LEU A 41 -5.06 -3.78 6.63
C LEU A 41 -4.61 -4.09 5.20
N TYR A 42 -3.68 -3.28 4.65
CA TYR A 42 -3.11 -3.48 3.33
C TYR A 42 -2.26 -4.73 3.24
N GLU A 43 -1.42 -5.00 4.24
CA GLU A 43 -0.57 -6.20 4.32
C GLU A 43 -1.42 -7.48 4.34
N ALA A 44 -2.44 -7.53 5.21
CA ALA A 44 -3.36 -8.67 5.30
C ALA A 44 -4.13 -8.86 3.98
N HIS A 45 -4.65 -7.76 3.41
CA HIS A 45 -5.33 -7.84 2.13
C HIS A 45 -4.36 -8.33 1.06
N LEU A 46 -3.13 -7.81 0.93
CA LEU A 46 -2.07 -8.24 0.00
C LEU A 46 -1.70 -9.72 0.12
N ALA A 47 -1.66 -10.27 1.32
CA ALA A 47 -1.39 -11.68 1.58
C ALA A 47 -2.57 -12.60 1.22
N ALA A 48 -3.79 -12.08 1.14
CA ALA A 48 -4.99 -12.85 0.84
C ALA A 48 -4.89 -13.52 -0.56
N PRO A 49 -5.12 -14.84 -0.65
CA PRO A 49 -5.12 -15.56 -1.91
C PRO A 49 -6.36 -15.23 -2.74
N GLY A 50 -6.19 -15.18 -4.07
CA GLY A 50 -7.32 -15.06 -5.01
C GLY A 50 -7.64 -13.63 -5.46
N ALA A 51 -7.96 -13.55 -6.75
CA ALA A 51 -8.67 -12.46 -7.44
C ALA A 51 -8.14 -11.03 -7.31
N ARG A 52 -6.83 -10.79 -7.34
CA ARG A 52 -6.29 -9.48 -7.72
C ARG A 52 -5.30 -9.62 -8.85
N SER A 53 -5.43 -8.74 -9.84
CA SER A 53 -4.44 -8.62 -10.90
C SER A 53 -3.11 -8.11 -10.31
N ALA A 54 -2.00 -8.32 -11.02
CA ALA A 54 -0.72 -7.71 -10.65
C ALA A 54 -0.84 -6.17 -10.53
N ALA A 55 -1.65 -5.56 -11.41
CA ALA A 55 -1.94 -4.12 -11.38
C ALA A 55 -2.70 -3.68 -10.11
N ASP A 56 -3.70 -4.45 -9.65
CA ASP A 56 -4.41 -4.14 -8.40
C ASP A 56 -3.47 -4.22 -7.20
N ARG A 57 -2.61 -5.23 -7.17
CA ARG A 57 -1.60 -5.41 -6.12
C ARG A 57 -0.58 -4.26 -6.13
N ALA A 58 -0.12 -3.84 -7.31
CA ALA A 58 0.78 -2.70 -7.46
C ALA A 58 0.16 -1.40 -6.92
N ARG A 59 -1.12 -1.14 -7.24
CA ARG A 59 -1.85 0.03 -6.71
C ARG A 59 -1.96 0.01 -5.19
N LEU A 60 -2.23 -1.15 -4.61
CA LEU A 60 -2.34 -1.30 -3.16
C LEU A 60 -0.98 -1.14 -2.45
N LEU A 61 0.09 -1.72 -3.00
CA LEU A 61 1.46 -1.50 -2.51
C LEU A 61 1.86 -0.03 -2.56
N PHE A 62 1.47 0.69 -3.61
CA PHE A 62 1.69 2.14 -3.68
C PHE A 62 0.94 2.89 -2.58
N ARG A 63 -0.35 2.59 -2.36
CA ARG A 63 -1.11 3.20 -1.25
C ARG A 63 -0.49 2.88 0.12
N MET A 64 0.04 1.67 0.30
CA MET A 64 0.77 1.28 1.51
C MET A 64 2.05 2.10 1.67
N GLY A 65 2.83 2.27 0.60
CA GLY A 65 4.02 3.13 0.63
C GLY A 65 3.68 4.57 1.02
N GLN A 66 2.59 5.13 0.49
CA GLN A 66 2.11 6.46 0.87
C GLN A 66 1.73 6.52 2.36
N ALA A 67 0.97 5.54 2.86
CA ALA A 67 0.59 5.51 4.28
C ALA A 67 1.80 5.38 5.22
N ILE A 68 2.83 4.62 4.84
CA ILE A 68 4.09 4.51 5.59
C ILE A 68 4.83 5.83 5.59
N GLU A 69 4.94 6.47 4.42
CA GLU A 69 5.63 7.74 4.28
C GLU A 69 4.92 8.87 5.05
N ASP A 70 3.63 9.07 4.80
CA ASP A 70 2.82 10.14 5.38
C ASP A 70 2.57 9.92 6.87
N GLY A 71 2.37 8.66 7.27
CA GLY A 71 1.96 8.31 8.62
C GLY A 71 3.11 8.02 9.58
N LEU A 72 4.17 7.37 9.09
CA LEU A 72 5.29 6.93 9.93
C LEU A 72 6.60 7.70 9.64
N GLY A 73 6.67 8.46 8.54
CA GLY A 73 7.91 9.12 8.12
C GLY A 73 9.04 8.15 7.74
N ASP A 74 8.71 6.87 7.53
CA ASP A 74 9.69 5.81 7.25
C ASP A 74 9.93 5.69 5.74
N ALA A 75 10.81 6.56 5.24
CA ALA A 75 11.22 6.62 3.84
C ALA A 75 11.70 5.27 3.30
N GLU A 76 12.46 4.50 4.09
CA GLU A 76 13.02 3.21 3.66
C GLU A 76 11.94 2.16 3.41
N ARG A 77 11.00 2.02 4.36
CA ARG A 77 9.87 1.10 4.20
C ARG A 77 8.94 1.54 3.07
N ALA A 78 8.71 2.85 2.91
CA ALA A 78 7.93 3.38 1.79
C ALA A 78 8.60 3.04 0.44
N ALA A 79 9.93 3.24 0.34
CA ALA A 79 10.71 2.88 -0.84
C ALA A 79 10.60 1.39 -1.19
N HIS A 80 10.57 0.52 -0.17
CA HIS A 80 10.38 -0.92 -0.38
C HIS A 80 9.02 -1.20 -1.04
N ALA A 81 7.94 -0.68 -0.46
CA ALA A 81 6.59 -0.87 -0.99
C ALA A 81 6.45 -0.34 -2.43
N PHE A 82 7.03 0.82 -2.73
CA PHE A 82 7.02 1.35 -4.10
C PHE A 82 7.84 0.49 -5.07
N ARG A 83 8.97 -0.08 -4.65
CA ARG A 83 9.77 -1.00 -5.49
C ARG A 83 8.99 -2.27 -5.81
N GLU A 84 8.29 -2.84 -4.83
CA GLU A 84 7.42 -3.99 -5.07
C GLU A 84 6.27 -3.63 -6.03
N ALA A 85 5.68 -2.44 -5.89
CA ALA A 85 4.65 -1.97 -6.82
C ALA A 85 5.17 -1.90 -8.26
N VAL A 86 6.37 -1.35 -8.47
CA VAL A 86 7.01 -1.28 -9.80
C VAL A 86 7.41 -2.68 -10.32
N ALA A 87 7.81 -3.59 -9.44
CA ALA A 87 8.13 -4.96 -9.84
C ALA A 87 6.88 -5.72 -10.35
N LEU A 88 5.70 -5.44 -9.77
CA LEU A 88 4.43 -6.02 -10.22
C LEU A 88 3.85 -5.34 -11.46
N ASP A 89 4.00 -4.02 -11.56
CA ASP A 89 3.59 -3.23 -12.72
C ASP A 89 4.66 -2.18 -13.07
N PRO A 90 5.60 -2.52 -13.97
CA PRO A 90 6.64 -1.58 -14.41
C PRO A 90 6.10 -0.32 -15.09
N GLY A 91 4.87 -0.38 -15.61
CA GLY A 91 4.19 0.76 -16.23
C GLY A 91 3.51 1.69 -15.22
N PHE A 92 3.53 1.36 -13.93
CA PHE A 92 2.84 2.14 -12.91
C PHE A 92 3.58 3.44 -12.56
N ALA A 93 3.34 4.46 -13.38
CA ALA A 93 4.03 5.76 -13.32
C ALA A 93 4.03 6.44 -11.93
N PRO A 94 2.95 6.39 -11.11
CA PRO A 94 2.97 6.95 -9.75
C PRO A 94 4.09 6.38 -8.87
N ALA A 95 4.23 5.05 -8.79
CA ALA A 95 5.25 4.41 -7.97
C ALA A 95 6.67 4.75 -8.45
N VAL A 96 6.87 4.72 -9.78
CA VAL A 96 8.13 5.12 -10.42
C VAL A 96 8.52 6.57 -10.09
N ARG A 97 7.56 7.50 -10.17
CA ARG A 97 7.82 8.92 -9.89
C ARG A 97 8.17 9.14 -8.42
N ARG A 98 7.44 8.49 -7.49
CA ARG A 98 7.72 8.65 -6.06
C ARG A 98 9.06 8.08 -5.66
N LEU A 99 9.46 6.93 -6.20
CA LEU A 99 10.80 6.35 -6.00
C LEU A 99 11.92 7.28 -6.46
N ARG A 100 11.78 7.89 -7.64
CA ARG A 100 12.76 8.87 -8.13
C ARG A 100 12.88 10.08 -7.21
N ALA A 101 11.75 10.62 -6.76
CA ALA A 101 11.75 11.75 -5.84
C ALA A 101 12.45 11.39 -4.52
N LEU A 102 12.14 10.21 -3.98
CA LEU A 102 12.72 9.76 -2.71
C LEU A 102 14.23 9.54 -2.82
N ALA A 103 14.70 8.97 -3.93
CA ALA A 103 16.13 8.80 -4.20
C ALA A 103 16.91 10.13 -4.26
N VAL A 104 16.26 11.20 -4.71
CA VAL A 104 16.83 12.55 -4.70
C VAL A 104 16.83 13.12 -3.28
N GLU A 105 15.75 12.93 -2.52
CA GLU A 105 15.57 13.46 -1.17
C GLU A 105 16.52 12.84 -0.14
N THR A 106 16.76 11.52 -0.20
CA THR A 106 17.59 10.80 0.79
C THR A 106 19.07 10.73 0.43
N GLY A 107 19.47 11.29 -0.72
CA GLY A 107 20.86 11.28 -1.19
C GLY A 107 21.44 9.88 -1.48
N GLY A 108 20.61 8.85 -1.46
CA GLY A 108 21.06 7.47 -1.48
C GLY A 108 19.91 6.48 -1.63
N PHE A 109 19.54 6.21 -2.88
CA PHE A 109 19.06 4.88 -3.28
C PHE A 109 19.68 4.57 -4.64
N ALA A 110 20.98 4.23 -4.64
CA ALA A 110 21.71 3.90 -5.86
C ALA A 110 21.04 2.81 -6.72
N ASP A 111 20.09 2.05 -6.16
CA ASP A 111 19.36 0.97 -6.84
C ASP A 111 17.93 1.32 -7.31
N ALA A 112 17.29 2.40 -6.82
CA ALA A 112 15.88 2.66 -7.13
C ALA A 112 15.63 3.11 -8.58
N VAL A 113 16.63 3.72 -9.23
CA VAL A 113 16.54 4.19 -10.62
C VAL A 113 16.96 3.10 -11.62
N ALA A 114 17.85 2.20 -11.23
CA ALA A 114 18.37 1.13 -12.10
C ALA A 114 17.26 0.15 -12.54
N LEU A 115 16.22 -0.05 -11.72
CA LEU A 115 15.13 -0.99 -12.00
C LEU A 115 14.17 -0.53 -13.11
N VAL A 116 14.13 0.77 -13.44
CA VAL A 116 13.14 1.34 -14.38
C VAL A 116 13.74 1.66 -15.77
N LEU A 117 15.01 1.34 -16.01
CA LEU A 117 15.74 1.69 -17.23
C LEU A 117 16.25 0.49 -18.05
N ARG A 118 15.63 -0.70 -17.93
CA ARG A 118 15.91 -1.81 -18.85
C ARG A 118 14.92 -1.87 -20.00
#